data_AF-A0A9X8ZYL0-F1
#
_entry.id   AF-A0A9X8ZYL0-F1
#
_cell.length_a   1.000
_cell.length_b   1.000
_cell.length_c   1.000
_cell.angle_alpha   90.00
_cell.angle_beta   90.00
_cell.angle_gamma   90.00
#
_symmetry.space_group_name_H-M   'P 1'
#
loop_
_entity.id
_entity.type
_entity.pdbx_description
1 polymer ?
#
loop_
_entity_poly.entity_id
_entity_poly.type
_entity_poly.pdbx_seq_one_letter_code
_entity_poly.pdbx_strand_id
1 'polypeptide(L)'
;YVTSAYINGNPPNTSIDRKLSVPNILQERSNWCWAGTSVSVLNYFGKTPSQDQYVRYVKGGSYNNPATSREIQYGLSGYGVSSAISSGAKSYDWFKSQINSNQPMIALIMWQNGANIGHFLVLDGFYK
;
A
#
# COMPACT_ATOMS: atom_id res chain seq x y z
N TYR A 1 19.22 2.56 -9.50
CA TYR A 1 18.68 3.69 -8.73
C TYR A 1 17.28 3.96 -9.24
N VAL A 2 16.23 3.77 -8.43
CA VAL A 2 14.91 4.29 -8.80
C VAL A 2 14.82 5.69 -8.21
N THR A 3 14.92 6.69 -9.09
CA THR A 3 14.60 8.07 -8.77
C THR A 3 13.09 8.16 -8.57
N SER A 4 12.64 8.68 -7.44
CA SER A 4 11.26 9.14 -7.32
C SER A 4 11.14 10.41 -8.14
N ALA A 5 10.63 10.29 -9.37
CA ALA A 5 10.35 11.46 -10.20
C ALA A 5 9.03 12.11 -9.75
N TYR A 6 9.06 13.42 -9.52
CA TYR A 6 7.83 14.22 -9.57
C TYR A 6 7.39 14.26 -11.03
N ILE A 7 6.26 13.62 -11.34
CA ILE A 7 5.65 13.69 -12.66
C ILE A 7 4.78 14.95 -12.70
N ASN A 8 5.31 16.04 -13.27
CA ASN A 8 4.54 17.25 -13.60
C ASN A 8 3.80 17.06 -14.95
N GLY A 9 3.14 15.92 -15.12
CA GLY A 9 2.22 15.75 -16.23
C GLY A 9 0.92 16.44 -15.84
N ASN A 10 0.60 17.57 -16.46
CA ASN A 10 -0.72 18.19 -16.33
C ASN A 10 -1.73 17.16 -16.89
N PRO A 11 -2.47 16.41 -16.05
CA PRO A 11 -3.42 15.44 -16.57
C PRO A 11 -4.50 16.22 -17.33
N PRO A 12 -5.05 15.67 -18.43
CA PRO A 12 -6.02 16.37 -19.25
C PRO A 12 -7.14 16.96 -18.39
N ASN A 13 -7.24 18.29 -18.41
CA ASN A 13 -8.24 19.01 -17.63
C ASN A 13 -9.64 18.60 -18.11
N THR A 14 -10.38 17.93 -17.20
CA THR A 14 -11.83 17.63 -17.15
C THR A 14 -12.27 16.15 -17.32
N SER A 15 -12.43 15.42 -16.20
CA SER A 15 -13.53 14.46 -15.91
C SER A 15 -13.26 13.61 -14.64
N ILE A 16 -13.83 14.02 -13.48
CA ILE A 16 -13.85 13.31 -12.17
C ILE A 16 -12.57 12.51 -11.85
N ASP A 17 -11.52 13.21 -11.44
CA ASP A 17 -10.39 12.59 -10.75
C ASP A 17 -10.75 12.37 -9.27
N ARG A 18 -10.35 11.23 -8.71
CA ARG A 18 -10.53 10.96 -7.28
C ARG A 18 -9.25 10.44 -6.67
N LYS A 19 -8.86 11.07 -5.56
CA LYS A 19 -7.75 10.65 -4.72
C LYS A 19 -8.19 10.63 -3.26
N LEU A 20 -7.89 9.54 -2.57
CA LEU A 20 -8.08 9.39 -1.14
C LEU A 20 -6.93 10.09 -0.41
N SER A 21 -7.19 10.64 0.77
CA SER A 21 -6.18 11.31 1.61
C SER A 21 -5.29 10.32 2.36
N VAL A 22 -4.75 9.32 1.66
CA VAL A 22 -3.84 8.33 2.24
C VAL A 22 -2.46 8.98 2.38
N PRO A 23 -1.88 9.07 3.60
CA PRO A 23 -0.64 9.81 3.80
C PRO A 23 0.57 9.07 3.22
N ASN A 24 1.49 9.81 2.62
CA ASN A 24 2.79 9.28 2.21
C ASN A 24 3.65 8.99 3.44
N ILE A 25 4.12 7.75 3.57
CA ILE A 25 5.00 7.32 4.66
C ILE A 25 6.27 6.72 4.08
N LEU A 26 7.42 7.25 4.50
CA LEU A 26 8.73 6.73 4.13
C LEU A 26 8.99 5.41 4.86
N GLN A 27 9.36 4.35 4.14
CA GLN A 27 9.75 3.08 4.79
C GLN A 27 10.98 3.29 5.70
N GLU A 28 10.92 2.76 6.92
CA GLU A 28 11.99 2.97 7.93
C GLU A 28 13.18 2.01 7.75
N ARG A 29 12.96 0.85 7.09
CA ARG A 29 14.01 -0.14 6.83
C ARG A 29 13.90 -0.74 5.42
N SER A 30 14.99 -1.34 4.95
CA SER A 30 15.12 -1.82 3.57
C SER A 30 14.06 -2.84 3.15
N ASN A 31 13.59 -3.70 4.07
CA ASN A 31 12.58 -4.72 3.79
C ASN A 31 11.19 -4.36 4.35
N TRP A 32 10.97 -3.11 4.76
CA TRP A 32 9.74 -2.67 5.43
C TRP A 32 8.75 -1.94 4.52
N CYS A 33 8.84 -2.10 3.19
CA CYS A 33 7.83 -1.56 2.27
C CYS A 33 6.39 -1.98 2.64
N TRP A 34 6.22 -3.23 3.09
CA TRP A 34 4.95 -3.75 3.58
C TRP A 34 4.48 -3.07 4.88
N ALA A 35 5.40 -2.68 5.77
CA ALA A 35 5.06 -1.97 6.99
C ALA A 35 4.72 -0.50 6.67
N GLY A 36 5.52 0.18 5.85
CA GLY A 36 5.25 1.56 5.41
C GLY A 36 3.90 1.70 4.71
N THR A 37 3.57 0.82 3.77
CA THR A 37 2.27 0.80 3.10
C THR A 37 1.12 0.47 4.05
N SER A 38 1.31 -0.50 4.96
CA SER A 38 0.27 -0.83 5.95
C SER A 38 0.00 0.33 6.91
N VAL A 39 1.04 0.97 7.45
CA VAL A 39 0.88 2.14 8.34
C VAL A 39 0.25 3.31 7.58
N SER A 40 0.58 3.50 6.31
CA SER A 40 -0.05 4.52 5.47
C SER A 40 -1.57 4.31 5.35
N VAL A 41 -2.00 3.08 5.05
CA VAL A 41 -3.43 2.70 5.01
C VAL A 41 -4.09 2.77 6.38
N LEU A 42 -3.40 2.34 7.44
CA LEU A 42 -3.92 2.42 8.82
C LEU A 42 -4.14 3.88 9.24
N ASN A 43 -3.21 4.78 8.92
CA ASN A 43 -3.34 6.21 9.22
C ASN A 43 -4.57 6.80 8.52
N TYR A 44 -4.84 6.40 7.27
CA TYR A 44 -6.04 6.81 6.54
C TYR A 44 -7.34 6.40 7.27
N PHE A 45 -7.35 5.25 7.94
CA PHE A 45 -8.47 4.79 8.78
C PHE A 45 -8.37 5.24 10.25
N GLY A 46 -7.54 6.24 10.56
CA GLY A 46 -7.41 6.81 11.90
C GLY A 46 -6.68 5.91 12.90
N LYS A 47 -5.89 4.94 12.43
CA LYS A 47 -5.04 4.07 13.24
C LYS A 47 -3.59 4.46 13.03
N THR A 48 -2.88 4.90 14.08
CA THR A 48 -1.54 5.50 13.93
C THR A 48 -0.41 4.74 14.64
N PRO A 49 -0.17 3.45 14.33
CA PRO A 49 1.03 2.77 14.83
C PRO A 49 2.30 3.26 14.12
N SER A 50 3.46 3.15 14.77
CA SER A 50 4.74 3.22 14.07
C SER A 50 4.97 1.96 13.21
N GLN A 51 5.89 2.02 12.23
CA GLN A 51 6.23 0.82 11.45
C GLN A 51 6.81 -0.27 12.35
N ASP A 52 7.63 0.11 13.33
CA ASP A 52 8.21 -0.82 14.29
C ASP A 52 7.15 -1.48 15.21
N GLN A 53 6.11 -0.75 15.65
CA GLN A 53 4.97 -1.33 16.38
C GLN A 53 4.23 -2.33 15.50
N TYR A 54 3.95 -1.97 14.25
CA TYR A 54 3.26 -2.82 13.29
C TYR A 54 4.07 -4.09 12.98
N VAL A 55 5.39 -3.96 12.78
CA VAL A 55 6.29 -5.09 12.50
C VAL A 55 6.36 -6.03 13.69
N ARG A 56 6.48 -5.50 14.92
CA ARG A 56 6.45 -6.31 16.14
C ARG A 56 5.15 -7.08 16.29
N TYR A 57 4.02 -6.44 15.98
CA TYR A 57 2.71 -7.10 16.01
C TYR A 57 2.65 -8.28 15.02
N VAL A 58 3.10 -8.06 13.78
CA VAL A 58 3.00 -9.07 12.72
C VAL A 58 4.05 -10.19 12.85
N LYS A 59 5.28 -9.85 13.24
CA LYS A 59 6.44 -10.78 13.22
C LYS A 59 6.88 -11.25 14.61
N GLY A 60 6.28 -10.75 15.69
CA GLY A 60 6.70 -11.04 17.07
C GLY A 60 8.01 -10.35 17.49
N GLY A 61 8.54 -9.42 16.68
CA GLY A 61 9.79 -8.72 16.94
C GLY A 61 10.13 -7.70 15.84
N SER A 62 11.17 -6.89 16.06
CA SER A 62 11.60 -5.85 15.11
C SER A 62 12.60 -6.43 14.09
N TYR A 63 12.08 -7.24 13.16
CA TYR A 63 12.90 -7.93 12.17
C TYR A 63 12.87 -7.22 10.80
N ASN A 64 14.03 -7.00 10.19
CA ASN A 64 14.14 -6.42 8.84
C ASN A 64 13.94 -7.48 7.74
N ASN A 65 12.81 -8.19 7.79
CA ASN A 65 12.46 -9.26 6.85
C ASN A 65 11.29 -8.84 5.94
N PRO A 66 11.21 -9.37 4.71
CA PRO A 66 10.04 -9.18 3.86
C PRO A 66 8.78 -9.81 4.46
N ALA A 67 7.63 -9.47 3.91
CA ALA A 67 6.35 -10.04 4.31
C ALA A 67 5.48 -10.44 3.12
N THR A 68 4.51 -11.29 3.39
CA THR A 68 3.49 -11.73 2.43
C THR A 68 2.24 -10.84 2.51
N SER A 69 1.39 -10.87 1.48
CA SER A 69 0.07 -10.22 1.52
C SER A 69 -0.81 -10.71 2.67
N ARG A 70 -0.63 -11.97 3.12
CA ARG A 70 -1.38 -12.54 4.25
C ARG A 70 -0.92 -11.97 5.59
N GLU A 71 0.37 -11.68 5.73
CA GLU A 71 0.90 -10.99 6.91
C GLU A 71 0.45 -9.53 6.98
N ILE A 72 0.35 -8.85 5.83
CA ILE A 72 -0.28 -7.52 5.74
C ILE A 72 -1.75 -7.61 6.17
N GLN A 73 -2.52 -8.55 5.63
CA GLN A 73 -3.93 -8.73 6.00
C GLN A 73 -4.10 -9.00 7.51
N TYR A 74 -3.26 -9.86 8.08
CA TYR A 74 -3.23 -10.15 9.52
C TYR A 74 -2.89 -8.89 10.35
N GLY A 75 -1.90 -8.11 9.91
CA GLY A 75 -1.55 -6.86 10.58
C GLY A 75 -2.69 -5.86 10.54
N LEU A 76 -3.30 -5.62 9.37
CA LEU A 76 -4.43 -4.71 9.24
C LEU A 76 -5.62 -5.11 10.12
N SER A 77 -5.97 -6.40 10.15
CA SER A 77 -7.08 -6.88 10.98
C SER A 77 -6.78 -6.71 12.48
N GLY A 78 -5.52 -6.87 12.90
CA GLY A 78 -5.07 -6.59 14.27
C GLY A 78 -5.31 -5.16 14.75
N TYR A 79 -5.34 -4.20 13.83
CA TYR A 79 -5.67 -2.79 14.12
C TYR A 79 -7.12 -2.44 13.78
N GLY A 80 -7.97 -3.43 13.49
CA GLY A 80 -9.40 -3.27 13.24
C GLY A 80 -9.75 -2.81 11.83
N VAL A 81 -8.84 -2.96 10.86
CA VAL A 81 -9.10 -2.68 9.43
C VAL A 81 -9.28 -3.99 8.68
N SER A 82 -10.52 -4.27 8.26
CA SER A 82 -10.81 -5.43 7.42
C SER A 82 -10.23 -5.25 6.02
N SER A 83 -9.71 -6.31 5.43
CA SER A 83 -9.14 -6.30 4.09
C SER A 83 -9.36 -7.64 3.39
N ALA A 84 -9.39 -7.61 2.06
CA ALA A 84 -9.49 -8.79 1.21
C ALA A 84 -8.27 -8.91 0.30
N ILE A 85 -7.70 -10.11 0.23
CA ILE A 85 -6.63 -10.42 -0.72
C ILE A 85 -7.27 -10.81 -2.04
N SER A 86 -6.84 -10.17 -3.12
CA SER A 86 -7.18 -10.59 -4.48
C SER A 86 -5.92 -10.79 -5.30
N SER A 87 -5.88 -11.88 -6.05
CA SER A 87 -4.86 -12.15 -7.07
C SER A 87 -5.36 -11.73 -8.45
N GLY A 88 -4.42 -11.68 -9.40
CA GLY A 88 -4.68 -11.41 -10.82
C GLY A 88 -4.79 -9.92 -11.15
N ALA A 89 -4.75 -9.64 -12.46
CA ALA A 89 -4.93 -8.29 -12.98
C ALA A 89 -6.36 -7.79 -12.68
N LYS A 90 -6.46 -6.52 -12.34
CA LYS A 90 -7.74 -5.84 -12.10
C LYS A 90 -8.00 -4.83 -13.20
N SER A 91 -9.25 -4.75 -13.65
CA SER A 91 -9.63 -3.71 -14.59
C SER A 91 -9.56 -2.34 -13.93
N TYR A 92 -9.32 -1.33 -14.74
CA TYR A 92 -9.33 0.06 -14.28
C TYR A 92 -10.68 0.46 -13.67
N ASP A 93 -11.80 -0.01 -14.23
CA ASP A 93 -13.14 0.22 -13.66
C ASP A 93 -13.35 -0.41 -12.30
N TRP A 94 -12.82 -1.63 -12.09
CA TRP A 94 -12.86 -2.26 -10.78
C TRP A 94 -12.03 -1.47 -9.76
N PHE A 95 -10.83 -0.98 -10.14
CA PHE A 95 -10.02 -0.15 -9.25
C PHE A 95 -10.75 1.15 -8.88
N LYS A 96 -11.35 1.83 -9.87
CA LYS A 96 -12.19 3.02 -9.63
C LYS A 96 -13.31 2.74 -8.64
N SER A 97 -13.96 1.57 -8.69
CA SER A 97 -15.04 1.25 -7.75
C SER A 97 -14.54 1.12 -6.31
N GLN A 98 -13.30 0.63 -6.10
CA GLN A 98 -12.67 0.57 -4.77
C GLN A 98 -12.38 1.97 -4.24
N ILE A 99 -11.70 2.80 -5.04
CA ILE A 99 -11.42 4.20 -4.68
C ILE A 99 -12.72 4.97 -4.44
N ASN A 100 -13.75 4.73 -5.25
CA ASN A 100 -15.05 5.37 -5.08
C ASN A 100 -15.76 4.97 -3.77
N SER A 101 -15.40 3.81 -3.24
CA SER A 101 -15.90 3.26 -1.97
C SER A 101 -14.98 3.56 -0.78
N ASN A 102 -14.01 4.48 -0.92
CA ASN A 102 -13.01 4.82 0.10
C ASN A 102 -12.10 3.64 0.49
N GLN A 103 -11.79 2.76 -0.46
CA GLN A 103 -10.97 1.58 -0.25
C GLN A 103 -9.64 1.73 -1.00
N PRO A 104 -8.56 2.18 -0.34
CA PRO A 104 -7.23 2.16 -0.93
C PRO A 104 -6.74 0.71 -1.07
N MET A 105 -5.78 0.49 -1.96
CA MET A 105 -5.24 -0.84 -2.21
C MET A 105 -3.75 -0.90 -1.95
N ILE A 106 -3.29 -2.00 -1.35
CA ILE A 106 -1.87 -2.34 -1.29
C ILE A 106 -1.57 -3.31 -2.45
N ALA A 107 -0.79 -2.85 -3.42
CA ALA A 107 -0.39 -3.62 -4.59
C ALA A 107 1.04 -4.15 -4.43
N LEU A 108 1.32 -5.31 -5.03
CA LEU A 108 2.64 -5.92 -5.07
C LEU A 108 3.21 -5.85 -6.48
N ILE A 109 4.40 -5.27 -6.61
CA ILE A 109 5.22 -5.37 -7.81
C ILE A 109 6.27 -6.47 -7.57
N MET A 110 6.27 -7.50 -8.42
CA MET A 110 7.28 -8.56 -8.40
C MET A 110 8.37 -8.27 -9.44
N TRP A 111 9.64 -8.52 -9.08
CA TRP A 111 10.75 -8.35 -10.01
C TRP A 111 10.85 -9.54 -10.97
N GLN A 112 11.08 -9.24 -12.25
CA GLN A 112 11.22 -10.27 -13.30
C GLN A 112 12.60 -10.93 -13.31
N ASN A 113 13.55 -10.46 -12.51
CA ASN A 113 14.92 -10.97 -12.45
C ASN A 113 15.09 -12.23 -11.59
N GLY A 114 14.00 -12.90 -11.22
CA GLY A 114 14.00 -14.10 -10.38
C GLY A 114 14.17 -13.86 -8.88
N ALA A 115 14.16 -12.61 -8.42
CA ALA A 115 14.14 -12.32 -6.99
C ALA A 115 12.80 -12.73 -6.36
N ASN A 116 12.86 -13.45 -5.24
CA ASN A 116 11.67 -13.87 -4.47
C ASN A 116 11.09 -12.75 -3.58
N ILE A 117 11.50 -11.50 -3.80
CA ILE A 117 11.08 -10.32 -3.02
C ILE A 117 10.56 -9.30 -4.04
N GLY A 118 9.41 -8.71 -3.74
CA GLY A 118 8.84 -7.61 -4.52
C GLY A 118 8.85 -6.29 -3.74
N HIS A 119 8.01 -5.35 -4.17
CA HIS A 119 7.76 -4.10 -3.48
C HIS A 119 6.27 -3.83 -3.36
N PHE A 120 5.82 -3.53 -2.13
CA PHE A 120 4.45 -3.11 -1.87
C PHE A 120 4.31 -1.60 -2.02
N LEU A 121 3.22 -1.17 -2.65
CA LEU A 121 2.86 0.23 -2.87
C LEU A 121 1.39 0.45 -2.55
N VAL A 122 1.01 1.68 -2.22
CA VAL A 122 -0.40 2.05 -2.07
C VAL A 122 -0.92 2.64 -3.39
N LEU A 123 -2.10 2.19 -3.81
CA LEU A 123 -2.91 2.83 -4.84
C LEU A 123 -4.08 3.52 -4.15
N ASP A 124 -4.14 4.85 -4.23
CA ASP A 124 -5.10 5.69 -3.50
C ASP A 124 -5.92 6.62 -4.41
N GLY A 125 -5.73 6.59 -5.72
CA GLY A 125 -6.46 7.47 -6.64
C GLY A 125 -6.31 7.11 -8.10
N PHE A 126 -7.12 7.75 -8.93
CA PHE A 126 -7.11 7.61 -10.39
C PHE A 126 -7.34 8.95 -11.08
N TYR A 127 -6.86 9.02 -12.32
CA TYR A 127 -7.09 10.11 -13.27
C TYR A 127 -7.70 9.52 -14.55
N LYS A 128 -8.53 10.27 -15.27
CA LYS A 128 -9.03 9.86 -16.59
C LYS A 128 -8.12 10.32 -17.73
#